data_AF-A0A512L6F3-F1
#
_entry.id   AF-A0A512L6F3-F1
#
_cell.length_a   1.000
_cell.length_b   1.000
_cell.length_c   1.000
_cell.angle_alpha   90.00
_cell.angle_beta   90.00
_cell.angle_gamma   90.00
#
_symmetry.space_group_name_H-M   'P 1'
#
loop_
_entity.id
_entity.type
_entity.pdbx_description
1 polymer ?
#
loop_
_entity_poly.entity_id
_entity_poly.type
_entity_poly.pdbx_seq_one_letter_code
_entity_poly.pdbx_strand_id
1 'polypeptide(L)'
;MTNSPSYTCYVGARGWEHEDWAGSFYPDDLPADWRLAYYNNFFTCCYLDYPAWAQQPEATLAQWLADTLPRFRFVLETPASLSEADRARLAILAPRTGLADTAAALQASCMWLPDAPDWRALSAQIQHRAQTPGIPCYLISQTQAVADLQQAVTLLEILGY
;
A
#
# COMPACT_ATOMS: atom_id res chain seq x y z
N MET A 1 -19.11 4.81 27.21
CA MET A 1 -18.95 4.42 25.79
C MET A 1 -17.49 4.66 25.44
N THR A 2 -16.67 3.61 25.47
CA THR A 2 -15.26 3.71 25.10
C THR A 2 -15.21 3.98 23.61
N ASN A 3 -14.87 5.21 23.22
CA ASN A 3 -14.40 5.49 21.87
C ASN A 3 -13.13 4.64 21.69
N SER A 4 -13.29 3.42 21.19
CA SER A 4 -12.17 2.66 20.66
C SER A 4 -11.62 3.52 19.53
N PRO A 5 -10.39 4.02 19.64
CA PRO A 5 -9.84 4.81 18.56
C PRO A 5 -9.78 3.94 17.31
N SER A 6 -10.45 4.40 16.25
CA SER A 6 -10.52 3.75 14.95
C SER A 6 -9.18 3.93 14.25
N TYR A 7 -8.21 3.11 14.62
CA TYR A 7 -6.91 3.16 13.98
C TYR A 7 -6.93 2.28 12.74
N THR A 8 -6.71 2.89 11.58
CA THR A 8 -6.59 2.15 10.32
C THR A 8 -5.13 2.18 9.91
N CYS A 9 -4.45 1.06 10.10
CA CYS A 9 -3.12 0.82 9.58
C CYS A 9 -3.24 0.04 8.27
N TYR A 10 -2.66 0.60 7.21
CA TYR A 10 -2.61 -0.03 5.90
C TYR A 10 -1.24 -0.64 5.68
N VAL A 11 -1.20 -1.91 5.33
CA VAL A 11 0.03 -2.65 4.99
C VAL A 11 0.05 -3.02 3.52
N GLY A 12 1.24 -2.91 2.91
CA GLY A 12 1.46 -3.19 1.49
C GLY A 12 2.93 -3.12 1.08
N ALA A 13 3.18 -3.39 -0.20
CA ALA A 13 4.50 -3.36 -0.82
C ALA A 13 4.65 -2.20 -1.81
N ARG A 14 5.87 -2.01 -2.32
CA ARG A 14 6.12 -1.23 -3.53
C ARG A 14 5.82 -2.08 -4.77
N GLY A 15 4.67 -1.81 -5.40
CA GLY A 15 4.15 -2.61 -6.50
C GLY A 15 3.53 -3.93 -6.03
N TRP A 16 2.94 -4.66 -6.98
CA TRP A 16 2.42 -6.02 -6.76
C TRP A 16 2.97 -7.02 -7.78
N GLU A 17 3.65 -6.56 -8.85
CA GLU A 17 4.12 -7.39 -9.95
C GLU A 17 5.52 -7.95 -9.69
N HIS A 18 5.66 -8.73 -8.61
CA HIS A 18 6.92 -9.39 -8.28
C HIS A 18 6.94 -10.83 -8.81
N GLU A 19 7.95 -11.18 -9.60
CA GLU A 19 8.10 -12.52 -10.16
C GLU A 19 8.39 -13.57 -9.07
N ASP A 20 9.18 -13.20 -8.06
CA ASP A 20 9.53 -14.07 -6.91
C ASP A 20 8.32 -14.43 -6.03
N TRP A 21 7.18 -13.78 -6.25
CA TRP A 21 5.93 -14.10 -5.55
C TRP A 21 5.17 -15.25 -6.22
N ALA A 22 5.49 -15.63 -7.46
CA ALA A 22 4.92 -16.81 -8.09
C ALA A 22 5.32 -18.08 -7.33
N GLY A 23 4.34 -18.94 -7.04
CA GLY A 23 4.52 -20.19 -6.30
C GLY A 23 4.70 -20.03 -4.79
N SER A 24 5.07 -18.83 -4.30
CA SER A 24 5.22 -18.54 -2.88
C SER A 24 4.01 -17.81 -2.29
N PHE A 25 3.45 -16.85 -3.03
CA PHE A 25 2.28 -16.05 -2.63
C PHE A 25 1.18 -16.06 -3.69
N TYR A 26 1.54 -15.84 -4.95
CA TYR A 26 0.66 -16.03 -6.09
C TYR A 26 0.62 -17.51 -6.47
N PRO A 27 -0.57 -18.09 -6.71
CA PRO A 27 -0.67 -19.42 -7.32
C PRO A 27 0.10 -19.48 -8.64
N ASP A 28 0.73 -20.62 -8.94
CA ASP A 28 1.58 -20.81 -10.12
C ASP A 28 0.86 -20.54 -11.44
N ASP A 29 -0.46 -20.74 -11.47
CA ASP A 29 -1.33 -20.56 -12.63
C ASP A 29 -2.09 -19.22 -12.63
N LEU A 30 -1.80 -18.31 -11.68
CA LEU A 30 -2.48 -17.03 -11.59
C LEU A 30 -2.06 -16.09 -12.75
N PRO A 31 -3.00 -15.66 -13.61
CA PRO A 31 -2.70 -14.68 -14.65
C PRO A 31 -2.21 -13.35 -14.08
N ALA A 32 -1.29 -12.68 -14.79
CA ALA A 32 -0.73 -11.39 -14.37
C ALA A 32 -1.82 -10.34 -14.09
N ASP A 33 -2.82 -10.25 -14.96
CA ASP A 33 -3.93 -9.30 -14.83
C ASP A 33 -4.79 -9.54 -13.59
N TRP A 34 -4.73 -10.73 -12.98
CA TRP A 34 -5.46 -11.05 -11.75
C TRP A 34 -4.63 -10.85 -10.49
N ARG A 35 -3.34 -10.53 -10.61
CA ARG A 35 -2.45 -10.35 -9.45
C ARG A 35 -2.89 -9.23 -8.54
N LEU A 36 -3.34 -8.08 -9.09
CA LEU A 36 -3.84 -6.98 -8.26
C LEU A 36 -5.13 -7.37 -7.51
N ALA A 37 -6.05 -8.07 -8.18
CA ALA A 37 -7.27 -8.58 -7.57
C ALA A 37 -6.93 -9.54 -6.41
N TYR A 38 -5.99 -10.46 -6.63
CA TYR A 38 -5.50 -11.37 -5.59
C TYR A 38 -4.81 -10.61 -4.45
N TYR A 39 -3.84 -9.75 -4.77
CA TYR A 39 -3.03 -8.97 -3.84
C TYR A 39 -3.90 -8.18 -2.84
N ASN A 40 -4.93 -7.49 -3.31
CA ASN A 40 -5.75 -6.63 -2.45
C ASN A 40 -6.66 -7.38 -1.45
N ASN A 41 -6.78 -8.70 -1.60
CA ASN A 41 -7.45 -9.53 -0.59
C ASN A 41 -6.59 -9.72 0.66
N PHE A 42 -5.26 -9.70 0.52
CA PHE A 42 -4.30 -9.91 1.61
C PHE A 42 -3.72 -8.61 2.14
N PHE A 43 -3.44 -7.66 1.25
CA PHE A 43 -2.83 -6.39 1.60
C PHE A 43 -3.80 -5.24 1.32
N THR A 44 -3.66 -4.18 2.10
CA THR A 44 -4.63 -3.08 2.13
C THR A 44 -4.14 -1.83 1.42
N CYS A 45 -2.86 -1.77 1.06
CA CYS A 45 -2.33 -0.73 0.21
C CYS A 45 -1.26 -1.21 -0.76
N CYS A 46 -0.88 -0.36 -1.70
CA CYS A 46 0.29 -0.52 -2.55
C CYS A 46 0.93 0.84 -2.79
N TYR A 47 2.25 0.91 -2.63
CA TYR A 47 3.05 2.04 -3.06
C TYR A 47 3.39 1.92 -4.54
N LEU A 48 3.17 2.99 -5.31
CA LEU A 48 3.56 3.09 -6.70
C LEU A 48 4.47 4.29 -6.86
N ASP A 49 5.63 4.07 -7.48
CA ASP A 49 6.47 5.16 -7.93
C ASP A 49 5.81 5.91 -9.09
N TYR A 50 6.35 7.08 -9.43
CA TYR A 50 5.73 7.95 -10.42
C TYR A 50 5.51 7.26 -11.78
N PRO A 51 6.50 6.57 -12.38
CA PRO A 51 6.30 5.89 -13.66
C PRO A 51 5.23 4.79 -13.60
N ALA A 52 5.12 4.05 -12.49
CA ALA A 52 4.24 2.90 -12.38
C ALA A 52 2.76 3.24 -12.61
N TRP A 53 2.31 4.45 -12.23
CA TRP A 53 0.95 4.91 -12.52
C TRP A 53 0.89 5.94 -13.65
N ALA A 54 1.90 6.80 -13.82
CA ALA A 54 1.85 7.89 -14.80
C ALA A 54 2.00 7.41 -16.25
N GLN A 55 2.61 6.24 -16.48
CA GLN A 55 2.74 5.66 -17.82
C GLN A 55 1.56 4.77 -18.22
N GLN A 56 0.63 4.51 -17.29
CA GLN A 56 -0.49 3.63 -17.57
C GLN A 56 -1.55 4.31 -18.43
N PRO A 57 -2.20 3.57 -19.35
CA PRO A 57 -3.43 4.01 -19.97
C PRO A 57 -4.51 4.28 -18.92
N GLU A 58 -5.35 5.30 -19.14
CA GLU A 58 -6.48 5.62 -18.25
C GLU A 58 -7.43 4.43 -18.04
N ALA A 59 -7.64 3.63 -19.09
CA ALA A 59 -8.44 2.40 -19.02
C ALA A 59 -7.84 1.38 -18.03
N THR A 60 -6.51 1.24 -18.00
CA THR A 60 -5.82 0.35 -17.06
C THR A 60 -6.00 0.83 -15.62
N LEU A 61 -5.88 2.14 -15.37
CA LEU A 61 -6.11 2.71 -14.04
C LEU A 61 -7.57 2.55 -13.58
N ALA A 62 -8.53 2.71 -14.50
CA ALA A 62 -9.94 2.44 -14.21
C ALA A 62 -10.18 0.95 -13.88
N GLN A 63 -9.48 0.04 -14.56
CA GLN A 63 -9.54 -1.38 -14.26
C GLN A 63 -8.96 -1.68 -12.86
N TRP A 64 -7.84 -1.07 -12.47
CA TRP A 64 -7.30 -1.21 -11.12
C TRP A 64 -8.29 -0.78 -10.02
N LEU A 65 -9.09 0.26 -10.25
CA LEU A 65 -10.15 0.65 -9.33
C LEU A 65 -11.25 -0.41 -9.21
N ALA A 66 -11.62 -1.01 -10.35
CA ALA A 66 -12.65 -2.03 -10.41
C ALA A 66 -12.21 -3.34 -9.72
N ASP A 67 -10.93 -3.69 -9.84
CA ASP A 67 -10.38 -4.92 -9.28
C ASP A 67 -10.05 -4.84 -7.78
N THR A 68 -10.08 -3.64 -7.19
CA THR A 68 -9.68 -3.41 -5.80
C THR A 68 -10.85 -3.18 -4.85
N LEU A 69 -10.78 -3.79 -3.65
CA LEU A 69 -11.82 -3.69 -2.61
C LEU A 69 -11.98 -2.26 -2.03
N PRO A 70 -13.19 -1.84 -1.56
CA PRO A 70 -13.50 -0.55 -0.87
C PRO A 70 -12.48 -0.04 0.17
N ARG A 71 -11.77 -0.95 0.83
CA ARG A 71 -10.72 -0.63 1.81
C ARG A 71 -9.33 -0.37 1.21
N PHE A 72 -9.06 -0.83 -0.02
CA PHE A 72 -7.72 -0.74 -0.60
C PHE A 72 -7.31 0.70 -0.88
N ARG A 73 -6.02 1.02 -0.69
CA ARG A 73 -5.45 2.35 -0.91
C ARG A 73 -4.18 2.32 -1.76
N PHE A 74 -4.10 3.18 -2.76
CA PHE A 74 -2.85 3.46 -3.47
C PHE A 74 -2.08 4.58 -2.75
N VAL A 75 -0.78 4.38 -2.56
CA VAL A 75 0.18 5.40 -2.14
C VAL A 75 0.99 5.78 -3.37
N LEU A 76 0.83 7.00 -3.86
CA LEU A 76 1.30 7.42 -5.18
C LEU A 76 2.43 8.44 -5.06
N GLU A 77 3.62 8.09 -5.54
CA GLU A 77 4.69 9.07 -5.70
C GLU A 77 4.37 10.04 -6.83
N THR A 78 4.47 11.34 -6.56
CA THR A 78 4.25 12.39 -7.55
C THR A 78 5.50 13.23 -7.77
N PRO A 79 5.74 13.74 -8.99
CA PRO A 79 6.76 14.76 -9.22
C PRO A 79 6.37 16.07 -8.53
N ALA A 80 7.33 17.00 -8.41
CA ALA A 80 7.07 18.33 -7.86
C ALA A 80 6.06 19.15 -8.69
N SER A 81 5.89 18.83 -9.97
CA SER A 81 4.91 19.44 -10.86
C SER A 81 4.23 18.38 -11.71
N LEU A 82 2.90 18.37 -11.69
CA LEU A 82 2.05 17.43 -12.43
C LEU A 82 1.65 18.02 -13.79
N SER A 83 1.73 17.22 -14.85
CA SER A 83 1.11 17.57 -16.13
C SER A 83 -0.43 17.42 -16.05
N GLU A 84 -1.13 17.91 -17.07
CA GLU A 84 -2.58 17.71 -17.17
C GLU A 84 -2.94 16.23 -17.26
N ALA A 85 -2.16 15.45 -18.01
CA ALA A 85 -2.34 14.01 -18.13
C ALA A 85 -2.14 13.28 -16.79
N ASP A 86 -1.19 13.73 -15.97
CA ASP A 86 -0.97 13.17 -14.63
C ASP A 86 -2.15 13.48 -13.71
N ARG A 87 -2.69 14.69 -13.76
CA ARG A 87 -3.89 15.08 -12.98
C ARG A 87 -5.10 14.25 -13.38
N ALA A 88 -5.31 14.01 -14.68
CA ALA A 88 -6.38 13.15 -15.18
C ALA A 88 -6.26 11.72 -14.63
N ARG A 89 -5.06 11.14 -14.68
CA ARG A 89 -4.78 9.80 -14.11
C ARG A 89 -5.00 9.74 -12.60
N LEU A 90 -4.54 10.75 -11.86
CA LEU A 90 -4.79 10.85 -10.42
C LEU A 90 -6.28 10.99 -10.10
N ALA A 91 -7.04 11.73 -10.92
CA ALA A 91 -8.49 11.87 -10.74
C ALA A 91 -9.22 10.54 -10.91
N ILE A 92 -8.76 9.67 -11.82
CA ILE A 92 -9.26 8.30 -11.93
C ILE A 92 -8.99 7.56 -10.61
N LEU A 93 -7.76 7.52 -10.14
CA LEU A 93 -7.39 6.78 -8.92
C LEU A 93 -7.95 7.37 -7.61
N ALA A 94 -8.45 8.61 -7.62
CA ALA A 94 -8.88 9.36 -6.43
C ALA A 94 -9.77 8.59 -5.44
N PRO A 95 -10.75 7.75 -5.84
CA PRO A 95 -11.56 6.97 -4.90
C PRO A 95 -10.75 5.97 -4.05
N ARG A 96 -9.53 5.65 -4.49
CA ARG A 96 -8.60 4.70 -3.86
C ARG A 96 -7.31 5.35 -3.40
N THR A 97 -7.10 6.65 -3.61
CA THR A 97 -5.85 7.30 -3.19
C THR A 97 -5.83 7.43 -1.67
N GLY A 98 -4.77 6.90 -1.05
CA GLY A 98 -4.48 7.07 0.37
C GLY A 98 -3.56 8.26 0.61
N LEU A 99 -2.38 8.25 0.00
CA LEU A 99 -1.43 9.35 -0.03
C LEU A 99 -0.99 9.58 -1.47
N ALA A 100 -0.77 10.83 -1.85
CA ALA A 100 -0.15 11.19 -3.12
C ALA A 100 0.74 12.41 -2.92
N ASP A 101 2.06 12.22 -2.96
CA ASP A 101 3.03 13.28 -2.70
C ASP A 101 4.41 12.92 -3.28
N THR A 102 5.34 13.86 -3.21
CA THR A 102 6.76 13.66 -3.54
C THR A 102 7.37 12.52 -2.73
N ALA A 103 8.41 11.87 -3.30
CA ALA A 103 9.14 10.80 -2.64
C ALA A 103 9.61 11.19 -1.23
N ALA A 104 10.09 12.43 -1.04
CA ALA A 104 10.55 12.90 0.26
C ALA A 104 9.41 13.00 1.30
N ALA A 105 8.24 13.49 0.88
CA ALA A 105 7.07 13.58 1.76
C ALA A 105 6.50 12.20 2.10
N LEU A 106 6.44 11.29 1.13
CA LEU A 106 6.04 9.90 1.37
C LEU A 106 7.05 9.17 2.27
N GLN A 107 8.34 9.46 2.11
CA GLN A 107 9.39 8.91 2.97
C GLN A 107 9.16 9.27 4.45
N ALA A 108 8.72 10.49 4.73
CA ALA A 108 8.41 10.96 6.09
C ALA A 108 7.04 10.46 6.60
N SER A 109 6.08 10.28 5.69
CA SER A 109 4.69 9.95 6.04
C SER A 109 4.48 8.44 6.26
N CYS A 110 5.13 7.60 5.46
CA CYS A 110 5.04 6.15 5.54
C CYS A 110 6.02 5.58 6.57
N MET A 111 5.63 4.45 7.17
CA MET A 111 6.54 3.57 7.90
C MET A 111 7.10 2.59 6.89
N TRP A 112 8.41 2.54 6.77
CA TRP A 112 9.07 1.67 5.82
C TRP A 112 9.58 0.43 6.51
N LEU A 113 9.18 -0.74 6.03
CA LEU A 113 9.69 -2.00 6.52
C LEU A 113 11.04 -2.29 5.83
N PRO A 114 12.16 -2.30 6.57
CA PRO A 114 13.46 -2.68 6.03
C PRO A 114 13.57 -4.21 5.91
N ASP A 115 14.64 -4.68 5.26
CA ASP A 115 15.05 -6.09 5.36
C ASP A 115 15.30 -6.48 6.82
N ALA A 116 14.78 -7.65 7.23
CA ALA A 116 14.90 -8.19 8.58
C ALA A 116 14.47 -7.20 9.69
N PRO A 117 13.17 -6.83 9.74
CA PRO A 117 12.68 -5.80 10.63
C PRO A 117 12.75 -6.21 12.11
N ASP A 118 13.06 -5.25 12.98
CA ASP A 118 12.84 -5.40 14.42
C ASP A 118 11.34 -5.27 14.73
N TRP A 119 10.68 -6.41 14.86
CA TRP A 119 9.24 -6.49 15.13
C TRP A 119 8.81 -5.81 16.42
N ARG A 120 9.68 -5.78 17.45
CA ARG A 120 9.37 -5.12 18.71
C ARG A 120 9.39 -3.61 18.54
N ALA A 121 10.41 -3.10 17.84
CA ALA A 121 10.50 -1.68 17.52
C ALA A 121 9.34 -1.25 16.61
N LEU A 122 8.99 -2.06 15.60
CA LEU A 122 7.88 -1.78 14.70
C LEU A 122 6.54 -1.72 15.44
N SER A 123 6.27 -2.68 16.33
CA SER A 123 5.06 -2.67 17.17
C SER A 123 4.96 -1.39 18.01
N ALA A 124 6.07 -0.94 18.60
CA ALA A 124 6.09 0.29 19.39
C ALA A 124 5.82 1.53 18.51
N GLN A 125 6.37 1.56 17.30
CA GLN A 125 6.12 2.65 16.33
C GLN A 125 4.67 2.70 15.89
N ILE A 126 4.06 1.55 15.56
CA ILE A 126 2.65 1.44 15.19
C ILE A 126 1.76 1.96 16.34
N GLN A 127 2.00 1.50 17.56
CA GLN A 127 1.25 1.94 18.74
C GLN A 127 1.43 3.44 19.03
N HIS A 128 2.63 3.99 18.81
CA HIS A 128 2.87 5.41 18.98
C HIS A 128 2.16 6.25 17.91
N ARG A 129 2.22 5.83 16.65
CA ARG A 129 1.49 6.46 15.54
C ARG A 129 -0.02 6.43 15.77
N ALA A 130 -0.52 5.30 16.26
CA ALA A 130 -1.91 5.15 16.62
C ALA A 130 -2.36 6.23 17.62
N GLN A 131 -1.57 6.58 18.63
CA GLN A 131 -1.94 7.64 19.60
C GLN A 131 -2.29 9.02 18.98
N THR A 132 -1.97 9.26 17.70
CA THR A 132 -2.41 10.43 16.94
C THR A 132 -3.70 10.13 16.15
N PRO A 133 -4.89 10.53 16.63
CA PRO A 133 -6.14 10.18 15.98
C PRO A 133 -6.28 10.80 14.59
N GLY A 134 -6.88 10.06 13.66
CA GLY A 134 -7.30 10.58 12.35
C GLY A 134 -6.23 10.55 11.25
N ILE A 135 -4.98 10.19 11.57
CA ILE A 135 -3.94 9.99 10.55
C ILE A 135 -3.79 8.49 10.29
N PRO A 136 -4.17 7.98 9.11
CA PRO A 136 -3.95 6.58 8.77
C PRO A 136 -2.44 6.29 8.71
N CYS A 137 -2.07 5.11 9.17
CA CYS A 137 -0.70 4.63 9.10
C CYS A 137 -0.52 3.83 7.81
N TYR A 138 0.61 3.99 7.11
CA TYR A 138 0.95 3.19 5.93
C TYR A 138 2.28 2.50 6.19
N LEU A 139 2.25 1.18 6.32
CA LEU A 139 3.42 0.32 6.43
C LEU A 139 3.75 -0.26 5.06
N ILE A 140 4.84 0.21 4.46
CA ILE A 140 5.25 -0.16 3.11
C ILE A 140 6.53 -0.99 3.17
N SER A 141 6.50 -2.20 2.63
CA SER A 141 7.72 -2.99 2.45
C SER A 141 8.60 -2.39 1.38
N GLN A 142 9.86 -2.12 1.74
CA GLN A 142 10.91 -1.80 0.76
C GLN A 142 11.45 -3.05 0.07
N THR A 143 11.19 -4.21 0.66
CA THR A 143 11.73 -5.50 0.26
C THR A 143 10.68 -6.25 -0.54
N GLN A 144 11.12 -7.07 -1.48
CA GLN A 144 10.23 -7.98 -2.23
C GLN A 144 9.93 -9.26 -1.42
N ALA A 145 10.26 -9.30 -0.12
CA ALA A 145 10.01 -10.46 0.73
C ALA A 145 8.56 -10.48 1.22
N VAL A 146 7.71 -11.30 0.58
CA VAL A 146 6.30 -11.41 0.95
C VAL A 146 6.09 -11.95 2.38
N ALA A 147 7.05 -12.72 2.91
CA ALA A 147 7.02 -13.23 4.28
C ALA A 147 6.99 -12.09 5.32
N ASP A 148 7.79 -11.04 5.12
CA ASP A 148 7.82 -9.88 6.02
C ASP A 148 6.46 -9.14 6.00
N LEU A 149 5.84 -9.04 4.82
CA LEU A 149 4.50 -8.45 4.71
C LEU A 149 3.43 -9.29 5.42
N GLN A 150 3.45 -10.61 5.27
CA GLN A 150 2.52 -11.51 5.96
C GLN A 150 2.69 -11.45 7.49
N GLN A 151 3.93 -11.35 7.96
CA GLN A 151 4.22 -11.20 9.37
C GLN A 151 3.78 -9.83 9.91
N ALA A 152 3.91 -8.77 9.12
CA ALA A 152 3.37 -7.46 9.44
C ALA A 152 1.83 -7.46 9.52
N VAL A 153 1.13 -8.15 8.61
CA VAL A 153 -0.32 -8.36 8.69
C VAL A 153 -0.70 -9.05 10.00
N THR A 154 -0.01 -10.16 10.32
CA THR A 154 -0.25 -10.92 11.57
C THR A 154 -0.05 -10.04 12.81
N LEU A 155 0.98 -9.17 12.80
CA LEU A 155 1.22 -8.23 13.88
C LEU A 155 0.06 -7.25 14.05
N LEU A 156 -0.46 -6.69 12.94
CA LEU A 156 -1.60 -5.76 12.98
C LEU A 156 -2.86 -6.44 13.52
N GLU A 157 -3.13 -7.68 13.11
CA GLU A 157 -4.27 -8.47 13.61
C GLU A 157 -4.18 -8.70 15.13
N ILE A 158 -2.98 -9.07 15.64
CA ILE A 158 -2.73 -9.25 17.08
C ILE A 158 -2.94 -7.93 17.85
N LEU A 159 -2.58 -6.81 17.24
CA LEU A 159 -2.72 -5.49 17.83
C LEU A 159 -4.16 -4.93 17.74
N GLY A 160 -5.05 -5.58 16.98
CA GLY A 160 -6.45 -5.21 16.82
C GLY A 160 -6.73 -4.12 15.77
N TYR A 161 -5.91 -4.06 14.72
CA TYR A 161 -6.03 -3.12 13.59
C TYR A 161 -6.56 -3.80 12.34
#